data_AF-T0ZZ28-F1
#
_entry.id   AF-T0ZZ28-F1
#
_cell.length_a   1.000
_cell.length_b   1.000
_cell.length_c   1.000
_cell.angle_alpha   90.00
_cell.angle_beta   90.00
_cell.angle_gamma   90.00
#
_symmetry.space_group_name_H-M   'P 1'
#
loop_
_entity.id
_entity.type
_entity.pdbx_description
1 polymer ?
#
loop_
_entity_poly.entity_id
_entity_poly.type
_entity_poly.pdbx_seq_one_letter_code
_entity_poly.pdbx_strand_id
1 'polypeptide(L)'
;ALEVLGEGLAPFVDEHMRQQAPGRADWVQAVAATTLGPGRKVSLTDPQFQLKVLWDYWNPVFAKELQRSDRNLVSIVRDARDRWAHNEAFNSDETYRTLDAIQALLTAVAAEKQAQVVKRYRDEVLRQRFDEEARKAVKPAPATSKGVSGLRPWREVILPHRDVASGSFVEAEFAANLWQVFQGEGSPEYLDPAEFFSRTYLTEGLSQLLRQALLRLGGQGGVPVVDLQTTFRGRQDPLPARAVSPLLRRLA
;
A
#
# COMPACT_ATOMS: atom_id res chain seq x y z
N ALA A 1 0.44 -11.09 15.04
CA ALA A 1 -0.49 -9.98 15.36
C ALA A 1 -1.31 -10.27 16.62
N LEU A 2 -2.06 -11.38 16.70
CA LEU A 2 -2.81 -11.76 17.90
C LEU A 2 -1.90 -11.94 19.14
N GLU A 3 -0.71 -12.51 18.98
CA GLU A 3 0.26 -12.61 20.08
C GLU A 3 0.73 -11.23 20.58
N VAL A 4 1.04 -10.32 19.66
CA VAL A 4 1.42 -8.93 19.96
C VAL A 4 0.29 -8.19 20.67
N LEU A 5 -0.96 -8.44 20.28
CA LEU A 5 -2.14 -7.96 21.00
C LEU A 5 -2.16 -8.52 22.43
N GLY A 6 -1.94 -9.82 22.58
CA GLY A 6 -1.81 -10.53 23.85
C GLY A 6 -0.81 -9.87 24.81
N GLU A 7 0.38 -9.59 24.30
CA GLU A 7 1.44 -8.93 25.06
C GLU A 7 1.10 -7.49 25.42
N GLY A 8 0.46 -6.74 24.51
CA GLY A 8 0.14 -5.32 24.71
C GLY A 8 -1.03 -5.08 25.67
N LEU A 9 -2.05 -5.94 25.65
CA LEU A 9 -3.21 -5.83 26.55
C LEU A 9 -2.91 -6.32 27.97
N ALA A 10 -1.95 -7.22 28.15
CA ALA A 10 -1.74 -7.91 29.42
C ALA A 10 -1.52 -6.96 30.62
N PRO A 11 -0.65 -5.93 30.55
CA PRO A 11 -0.43 -5.01 31.66
C PRO A 11 -1.70 -4.22 32.00
N PHE A 12 -2.38 -3.69 30.98
CA PHE A 12 -3.59 -2.89 31.15
C PHE A 12 -4.73 -3.70 31.79
N VAL A 13 -4.99 -4.91 31.30
CA VAL A 13 -6.04 -5.79 31.82
C VAL A 13 -5.74 -6.22 33.26
N ASP A 14 -4.49 -6.58 33.57
CA ASP A 14 -4.11 -7.02 34.92
C ASP A 14 -4.20 -5.92 35.96
N GLU A 15 -3.72 -4.71 35.63
CA GLU A 15 -3.82 -3.55 36.51
C GLU A 15 -5.27 -3.25 36.88
N HIS A 16 -6.14 -3.14 35.87
CA HIS A 16 -7.55 -2.80 36.05
C HIS A 16 -8.34 -3.85 36.81
N MET A 17 -8.12 -5.12 36.50
CA MET A 17 -8.83 -6.22 37.16
C MET A 17 -8.41 -6.36 38.63
N ARG A 18 -7.15 -6.08 38.97
CA ARG A 18 -6.68 -6.04 40.37
C ARG A 18 -7.27 -4.88 41.16
N GLN A 19 -7.39 -3.71 40.55
CA GLN A 19 -8.00 -2.54 41.21
C GLN A 19 -9.47 -2.77 41.56
N GLN A 20 -10.22 -3.52 40.74
CA GLN A 20 -11.63 -3.83 41.01
C GLN A 20 -11.84 -4.83 42.15
N ALA A 21 -10.86 -5.68 42.46
CA ALA A 21 -10.95 -6.67 43.54
C ALA A 21 -9.63 -6.76 44.35
N PRO A 22 -9.32 -5.75 45.19
CA PRO A 22 -8.14 -5.77 46.04
C PRO A 22 -8.17 -6.99 46.98
N GLY A 23 -7.17 -7.87 46.88
CA GLY A 23 -7.03 -9.05 47.75
C GLY A 23 -7.41 -10.40 47.13
N ARG A 24 -7.89 -10.45 45.88
CA ARG A 24 -7.91 -11.72 45.12
C ARG A 24 -6.49 -12.03 44.64
N ALA A 25 -5.81 -12.93 45.35
CA ALA A 25 -4.44 -13.34 45.05
C ALA A 25 -4.24 -13.86 43.60
N ASP A 26 -5.31 -14.35 42.95
CA ASP A 26 -5.28 -14.78 41.56
C ASP A 26 -6.63 -14.52 40.87
N TRP A 27 -6.85 -13.27 40.45
CA TRP A 27 -8.07 -12.89 39.73
C TRP A 27 -8.19 -13.64 38.39
N VAL A 28 -7.06 -14.00 37.76
CA VAL A 28 -7.02 -14.72 36.48
C VAL A 28 -7.66 -16.08 36.63
N GLN A 29 -7.25 -16.87 37.64
CA GLN A 29 -7.86 -18.18 37.91
C GLN A 29 -9.32 -18.08 38.32
N ALA A 30 -9.69 -17.07 39.11
CA ALA A 30 -11.07 -16.86 39.52
C ALA A 30 -11.97 -16.58 38.31
N VAL A 31 -11.56 -15.70 37.41
CA VAL A 31 -12.32 -15.37 36.20
C VAL A 31 -12.31 -16.55 35.22
N ALA A 32 -11.19 -17.24 35.05
CA ALA A 32 -11.09 -18.43 34.20
C ALA A 32 -12.06 -19.53 34.67
N ALA A 33 -12.15 -19.80 35.97
CA ALA A 33 -13.07 -20.80 36.52
C ALA A 33 -14.54 -20.47 36.21
N THR A 34 -14.93 -19.20 36.27
CA THR A 34 -16.30 -18.76 35.98
C THR A 34 -16.59 -18.73 34.47
N THR A 35 -15.64 -18.29 33.65
CA THR A 35 -15.88 -18.00 32.23
C THR A 35 -15.53 -19.15 31.29
N LEU A 36 -14.55 -19.98 31.62
CA LEU A 36 -14.02 -21.07 30.78
C LEU A 36 -14.23 -22.45 31.42
N GLY A 37 -14.70 -22.49 32.67
CA GLY A 37 -14.93 -23.70 33.45
C GLY A 37 -13.77 -24.06 34.37
N PRO A 38 -14.03 -24.87 35.41
CA PRO A 38 -13.03 -25.23 36.41
C PRO A 38 -11.86 -26.03 35.79
N GLY A 39 -10.64 -25.75 36.23
CA GLY A 39 -9.43 -26.50 35.85
C GLY A 39 -8.78 -26.08 34.53
N ARG A 40 -9.27 -25.04 33.85
CA ARG A 40 -8.62 -24.48 32.65
C ARG A 40 -7.38 -23.67 33.05
N LYS A 41 -6.20 -24.06 32.56
CA LYS A 41 -5.00 -23.22 32.66
C LYS A 41 -5.08 -22.12 31.62
N VAL A 42 -5.00 -20.88 32.04
CA VAL A 42 -5.11 -19.71 31.17
C VAL A 42 -3.94 -18.78 31.45
N SER A 43 -3.38 -18.20 30.39
CA SER A 43 -2.32 -17.19 30.49
C SER A 43 -2.95 -15.81 30.44
N LEU A 44 -2.37 -14.86 31.16
CA LEU A 44 -2.72 -13.45 31.01
C LEU A 44 -2.42 -12.92 29.60
N THR A 45 -1.48 -13.54 28.88
CA THR A 45 -1.15 -13.18 27.49
C THR A 45 -2.01 -13.89 26.44
N ASP A 46 -2.99 -14.71 26.85
CA ASP A 46 -3.91 -15.36 25.91
C ASP A 46 -4.91 -14.33 25.35
N PRO A 47 -4.85 -14.00 24.05
CA PRO A 47 -5.73 -13.00 23.46
C PRO A 47 -7.21 -13.36 23.57
N GLN A 48 -7.55 -14.65 23.53
CA GLN A 48 -8.95 -15.07 23.65
C GLN A 48 -9.50 -14.75 25.03
N PHE A 49 -8.72 -15.07 26.06
CA PHE A 49 -9.10 -14.79 27.43
C PHE A 49 -9.21 -13.29 27.66
N GLN A 50 -8.21 -12.51 27.23
CA GLN A 50 -8.23 -11.05 27.39
C GLN A 50 -9.42 -10.38 26.69
N LEU A 51 -9.70 -10.75 25.43
CA LEU A 51 -10.85 -10.20 24.69
C LEU A 51 -12.17 -10.55 25.36
N LYS A 52 -12.28 -11.76 25.94
CA LYS A 52 -13.44 -12.13 26.74
C LYS A 52 -13.55 -11.32 28.02
N VAL A 53 -12.46 -11.12 28.75
CA VAL A 53 -12.43 -10.28 29.97
C VAL A 53 -12.83 -8.84 29.64
N LEU A 54 -12.23 -8.24 28.61
CA LEU A 54 -12.58 -6.89 28.14
C LEU A 54 -14.08 -6.79 27.82
N TRP A 55 -14.65 -7.80 27.17
CA TRP A 55 -16.06 -7.83 26.80
C TRP A 55 -17.00 -7.96 28.01
N ASP A 56 -16.77 -8.96 28.86
CA ASP A 56 -17.65 -9.31 29.97
C ASP A 56 -17.56 -8.27 31.10
N TYR A 57 -16.37 -7.70 31.33
CA TYR A 57 -16.11 -6.71 32.36
C TYR A 57 -16.06 -5.26 31.81
N TRP A 58 -16.58 -5.03 30.60
CA TRP A 58 -16.58 -3.70 29.98
C TRP A 58 -17.16 -2.62 30.89
N ASN A 59 -18.43 -2.75 31.26
CA ASN A 59 -19.12 -1.77 32.10
C ASN A 59 -18.55 -1.64 33.53
N PRO A 60 -18.27 -2.75 34.25
CA PRO A 60 -17.78 -2.64 35.63
C PRO A 60 -16.33 -2.14 35.74
N VAL A 61 -15.48 -2.39 34.74
CA VAL A 61 -14.02 -2.16 34.85
C VAL A 61 -13.51 -1.15 33.81
N PHE A 62 -13.76 -1.40 32.52
CA PHE A 62 -13.05 -0.70 31.45
C PHE A 62 -13.76 0.55 30.91
N ALA A 63 -15.06 0.69 31.13
CA ALA A 63 -15.88 1.78 30.57
C ALA A 63 -15.54 3.19 31.13
N LYS A 64 -14.68 3.27 32.15
CA LYS A 64 -14.19 4.54 32.69
C LYS A 64 -12.98 5.07 31.93
N GLU A 65 -12.16 4.18 31.37
CA GLU A 65 -10.93 4.57 30.65
C GLU A 65 -11.07 4.43 29.14
N LEU A 66 -11.82 3.43 28.67
CA LEU A 66 -12.05 3.18 27.25
C LEU A 66 -13.38 3.75 26.76
N GLN A 67 -13.40 4.20 25.50
CA GLN A 67 -14.56 4.78 24.85
C GLN A 67 -15.48 3.70 24.27
N ARG A 68 -16.76 4.04 24.01
CA ARG A 68 -17.71 3.11 23.36
C ARG A 68 -17.22 2.63 21.99
N SER A 69 -16.47 3.45 21.26
CA SER A 69 -15.82 3.08 20.00
C SER A 69 -14.82 1.93 20.17
N ASP A 70 -14.08 1.92 21.27
CA ASP A 70 -13.07 0.89 21.55
C ASP A 70 -13.74 -0.47 21.80
N ARG A 71 -14.95 -0.47 22.35
CA ARG A 71 -15.77 -1.69 22.48
C ARG A 71 -16.10 -2.32 21.13
N ASN A 72 -16.32 -1.50 20.11
CA ASN A 72 -16.56 -2.01 18.75
C ASN A 72 -15.29 -2.66 18.18
N LEU A 73 -14.11 -2.09 18.48
CA LEU A 73 -12.82 -2.69 18.10
C LEU A 73 -12.65 -4.06 18.76
N VAL A 74 -12.97 -4.18 20.05
CA VAL A 74 -12.94 -5.48 20.77
C VAL A 74 -13.84 -6.50 20.07
N SER A 75 -15.05 -6.11 19.63
CA SER A 75 -15.95 -7.01 18.88
C SER A 75 -15.30 -7.50 17.58
N ILE A 76 -14.75 -6.59 16.77
CA ILE A 76 -14.11 -6.92 15.49
C ILE A 76 -12.96 -7.92 15.70
N VAL A 77 -12.10 -7.63 16.68
CA VAL A 77 -10.91 -8.45 16.96
C VAL A 77 -11.31 -9.83 17.50
N ARG A 78 -12.34 -9.88 18.34
CA ARG A 78 -12.89 -11.14 18.87
C ARG A 78 -13.47 -12.00 17.74
N ASP A 79 -14.30 -11.43 16.87
CA ASP A 79 -14.87 -12.15 15.72
C ASP A 79 -13.77 -12.65 14.78
N ALA A 80 -12.77 -11.83 14.48
CA ALA A 80 -11.64 -12.23 13.66
C ALA A 80 -10.80 -13.34 14.32
N ARG A 81 -10.54 -13.27 15.63
CA ARG A 81 -9.81 -14.33 16.33
C ARG A 81 -10.60 -15.63 16.35
N ASP A 82 -11.92 -15.58 16.58
CA ASP A 82 -12.75 -16.77 16.61
C ASP A 82 -12.78 -17.44 15.22
N ARG A 83 -12.92 -16.68 14.14
CA ARG A 83 -12.80 -17.22 12.77
C ARG A 83 -11.41 -17.83 12.49
N TRP A 84 -10.34 -17.16 12.94
CA TRP A 84 -8.99 -17.70 12.82
C TRP A 84 -8.82 -19.03 13.56
N ALA A 85 -9.42 -19.18 14.76
CA ALA A 85 -9.39 -20.43 15.52
C ALA A 85 -10.15 -21.58 14.83
N HIS A 86 -11.07 -21.28 13.91
CA HIS A 86 -11.78 -22.26 13.09
C HIS A 86 -11.15 -22.50 11.71
N ASN A 87 -9.94 -21.96 11.46
CA ASN A 87 -9.24 -22.03 10.16
C ASN A 87 -10.05 -21.46 8.98
N GLU A 88 -10.86 -20.44 9.22
CA GLU A 88 -11.58 -19.75 8.15
C GLU A 88 -10.62 -18.95 7.25
N ALA A 89 -11.00 -18.79 5.98
CA ALA A 89 -10.23 -18.00 5.03
C ALA A 89 -10.40 -16.50 5.31
N PHE A 90 -9.29 -15.75 5.25
CA PHE A 90 -9.29 -14.29 5.32
C PHE A 90 -8.90 -13.72 3.96
N ASN A 91 -9.63 -12.69 3.52
CA ASN A 91 -9.20 -11.86 2.39
C ASN A 91 -8.34 -10.67 2.88
N SER A 92 -7.70 -9.97 1.94
CA SER A 92 -6.79 -8.86 2.24
C SER A 92 -7.49 -7.70 2.96
N ASP A 93 -8.75 -7.39 2.60
CA ASP A 93 -9.51 -6.29 3.21
C ASP A 93 -9.91 -6.61 4.66
N GLU A 94 -10.30 -7.85 4.95
CA GLU A 94 -10.59 -8.33 6.30
C GLU A 94 -9.35 -8.38 7.17
N THR A 95 -8.23 -8.84 6.60
CA THR A 95 -6.94 -8.84 7.27
C THR A 95 -6.54 -7.42 7.65
N TYR A 96 -6.64 -6.48 6.70
CA TYR A 96 -6.38 -5.07 6.93
C TYR A 96 -7.26 -4.48 8.05
N ARG A 97 -8.57 -4.66 7.97
CA ARG A 97 -9.52 -4.15 8.99
C ARG A 97 -9.24 -4.73 10.38
N THR A 98 -8.89 -6.01 10.44
CA THR A 98 -8.55 -6.66 11.71
C THR A 98 -7.27 -6.07 12.30
N LEU A 99 -6.22 -5.90 11.49
CA LEU A 99 -4.95 -5.32 11.94
C LEU A 99 -5.12 -3.85 12.36
N ASP A 100 -5.95 -3.09 11.65
CA ASP A 100 -6.28 -1.71 11.99
C ASP A 100 -7.02 -1.64 13.35
N ALA A 101 -8.01 -2.52 13.57
CA ALA A 101 -8.71 -2.60 14.84
C ALA A 101 -7.80 -3.01 16.00
N ILE A 102 -6.88 -3.96 15.78
CA ILE A 102 -5.87 -4.35 16.77
C ILE A 102 -4.96 -3.15 17.10
N GLN A 103 -4.48 -2.43 16.08
CA GLN A 103 -3.60 -1.29 16.27
C GLN A 103 -4.31 -0.18 17.06
N ALA A 104 -5.53 0.17 16.68
CA ALA A 104 -6.32 1.20 17.36
C ALA A 104 -6.62 0.82 18.82
N LEU A 105 -6.94 -0.45 19.09
CA LEU A 105 -7.16 -0.95 20.45
C LEU A 105 -5.89 -0.88 21.29
N LEU A 106 -4.72 -1.26 20.73
CA LEU A 106 -3.43 -1.15 21.41
C LEU A 106 -3.04 0.31 21.69
N THR A 107 -3.33 1.23 20.77
CA THR A 107 -3.15 2.66 21.01
C THR A 107 -4.06 3.17 22.13
N ALA A 108 -5.33 2.71 22.19
CA ALA A 108 -6.28 3.11 23.23
C ALA A 108 -5.83 2.72 24.65
N VAL A 109 -5.13 1.58 24.80
CA VAL A 109 -4.56 1.13 26.08
C VAL A 109 -3.11 1.60 26.30
N ALA A 110 -2.62 2.55 25.50
CA ALA A 110 -1.25 3.08 25.54
C ALA A 110 -0.12 2.04 25.33
N ALA A 111 -0.40 0.92 24.66
CA ALA A 111 0.58 -0.11 24.29
C ALA A 111 1.31 0.24 22.99
N GLU A 112 2.02 1.38 22.97
CA GLU A 112 2.55 2.00 21.75
C GLU A 112 3.57 1.14 21.01
N LYS A 113 4.42 0.40 21.74
CA LYS A 113 5.42 -0.49 21.11
C LYS A 113 4.74 -1.58 20.27
N GLN A 114 3.72 -2.21 20.84
CA GLN A 114 2.93 -3.26 20.19
C GLN A 114 2.08 -2.69 19.06
N ALA A 115 1.47 -1.50 19.27
CA ALA A 115 0.71 -0.81 18.24
C ALA A 115 1.57 -0.54 16.98
N GLN A 116 2.81 -0.08 17.15
CA GLN A 116 3.74 0.15 16.03
C GLN A 116 4.13 -1.13 15.29
N VAL A 117 4.28 -2.26 15.99
CA VAL A 117 4.53 -3.55 15.34
C VAL A 117 3.34 -3.97 14.49
N VAL A 118 2.12 -3.86 15.00
CA VAL A 118 0.90 -4.21 14.25
C VAL A 118 0.69 -3.27 13.07
N LYS A 119 0.99 -1.97 13.22
CA LYS A 119 0.96 -1.00 12.13
C LYS A 119 1.83 -1.44 10.95
N ARG A 120 3.05 -1.92 11.21
CA ARG A 120 3.94 -2.44 10.14
C ARG A 120 3.32 -3.62 9.40
N TYR A 121 2.65 -4.54 10.11
CA TYR A 121 1.94 -5.65 9.46
C TYR A 121 0.78 -5.14 8.59
N ARG A 122 0.03 -4.15 9.08
CA ARG A 122 -1.07 -3.54 8.32
C ARG A 122 -0.57 -2.88 7.04
N ASP A 123 0.51 -2.12 7.13
CA ASP A 123 1.09 -1.39 6.00
C ASP A 123 1.69 -2.37 4.95
N GLU A 124 2.23 -3.51 5.39
CA GLU A 124 2.67 -4.59 4.50
C GLU A 124 1.50 -5.23 3.73
N VAL A 125 0.35 -5.46 4.38
CA VAL A 125 -0.85 -5.97 3.70
C VAL A 125 -1.34 -5.00 2.64
N LEU A 126 -1.32 -3.69 2.91
CA LEU A 126 -1.66 -2.67 1.91
C LEU A 126 -0.70 -2.69 0.72
N ARG A 127 0.60 -2.80 1.00
CA ARG A 127 1.62 -2.89 -0.05
C ARG A 127 1.36 -4.09 -0.97
N GLN A 128 1.15 -5.27 -0.40
CA GLN A 128 0.84 -6.48 -1.17
C GLN A 128 -0.43 -6.32 -1.99
N ARG A 129 -1.48 -5.71 -1.43
CA ARG A 129 -2.73 -5.40 -2.14
C ARG A 129 -2.49 -4.49 -3.35
N PHE A 130 -1.70 -3.42 -3.19
CA PHE A 130 -1.37 -2.52 -4.31
C PHE A 130 -0.51 -3.21 -5.37
N ASP A 131 0.46 -4.03 -4.96
CA ASP A 131 1.29 -4.80 -5.89
C ASP A 131 0.45 -5.81 -6.69
N GLU A 132 -0.53 -6.45 -6.06
CA GLU A 132 -1.47 -7.34 -6.73
C GLU A 132 -2.42 -6.61 -7.69
N GLU A 133 -2.93 -5.45 -7.29
CA GLU A 133 -3.77 -4.59 -8.14
C GLU A 133 -2.97 -4.11 -9.35
N ALA A 134 -1.72 -3.67 -9.16
CA ALA A 134 -0.80 -3.30 -10.24
C ALA A 134 -0.54 -4.49 -11.18
N ARG A 135 -0.23 -5.68 -10.66
CA ARG A 135 -0.05 -6.90 -11.47
C ARG A 135 -1.32 -7.26 -12.26
N LYS A 136 -2.50 -7.12 -11.66
CA LYS A 136 -3.79 -7.38 -12.34
C LYS A 136 -4.10 -6.32 -13.40
N ALA A 137 -3.72 -5.06 -13.18
CA ALA A 137 -3.85 -3.99 -14.15
C ALA A 137 -2.90 -4.18 -15.35
N VAL A 138 -1.71 -4.75 -15.10
CA VAL A 138 -0.70 -5.08 -16.12
C VAL A 138 -1.04 -6.37 -16.90
N LYS A 139 -2.28 -6.89 -16.82
CA LYS A 139 -2.72 -8.05 -17.63
C LYS A 139 -2.24 -7.89 -19.08
N PRO A 140 -1.41 -8.81 -19.60
CA PRO A 140 -0.93 -8.71 -20.97
C PRO A 140 -2.17 -8.76 -21.86
N ALA A 141 -2.40 -7.70 -22.64
CA ALA A 141 -3.42 -7.74 -23.68
C ALA A 141 -3.24 -9.04 -24.48
N PRO A 142 -4.33 -9.74 -24.85
CA PRO A 142 -4.22 -10.86 -25.78
C PRO A 142 -3.42 -10.36 -26.97
N ALA A 143 -2.40 -11.11 -27.37
CA ALA A 143 -1.52 -10.74 -28.47
C ALA A 143 -2.32 -10.68 -29.78
N THR A 144 -2.98 -9.54 -30.02
CA THR A 144 -3.61 -9.20 -31.29
C THR A 144 -2.57 -8.57 -32.20
N SER A 145 -1.48 -9.30 -32.44
CA SER A 145 -0.70 -9.08 -33.66
C SER A 145 -1.05 -10.21 -34.61
N LYS A 146 -1.92 -9.93 -35.60
CA LYS A 146 -1.83 -10.64 -36.87
C LYS A 146 -0.40 -10.41 -37.36
N GLY A 147 0.48 -11.38 -37.15
CA GLY A 147 1.86 -11.28 -37.59
C GLY A 147 1.88 -11.02 -39.09
N VAL A 148 2.62 -10.01 -39.53
CA VAL A 148 3.04 -9.92 -40.92
C VAL A 148 3.84 -11.19 -41.20
N SER A 149 3.32 -12.07 -42.04
CA SER A 149 3.99 -13.34 -42.36
C SER A 149 5.38 -13.07 -42.92
N GLY A 150 6.42 -13.67 -42.35
CA GLY A 150 7.79 -13.59 -42.86
C GLY A 150 8.77 -12.77 -42.01
N LEU A 151 8.31 -12.07 -40.96
CA LEU A 151 9.21 -11.44 -40.00
C LEU A 151 9.48 -12.37 -38.82
N ARG A 152 10.76 -12.52 -38.47
CA ARG A 152 11.16 -13.20 -37.24
C ARG A 152 10.66 -12.40 -36.04
N PRO A 153 10.15 -13.06 -34.99
CA PRO A 153 9.84 -12.41 -33.72
C PRO A 153 11.01 -11.54 -33.26
N TRP A 154 10.75 -10.33 -32.79
CA TRP A 154 11.82 -9.41 -32.37
C TRP A 154 12.74 -10.02 -31.30
N ARG A 155 12.20 -10.93 -30.47
CA ARG A 155 12.96 -11.69 -29.46
C ARG A 155 14.05 -12.59 -30.03
N GLU A 156 13.94 -12.97 -31.30
CA GLU A 156 14.95 -13.77 -32.01
C GLU A 156 15.99 -12.89 -32.72
N VAL A 157 15.72 -11.58 -32.85
CA VAL A 157 16.56 -10.64 -33.60
C VAL A 157 17.29 -9.68 -32.66
N ILE A 158 16.76 -9.44 -31.46
CA ILE A 158 17.28 -8.48 -30.50
C ILE A 158 17.48 -9.18 -29.16
N LEU A 159 18.70 -9.08 -28.62
CA LEU A 159 19.01 -9.48 -27.25
C LEU A 159 18.53 -8.37 -26.30
N PRO A 160 17.57 -8.65 -25.40
CA PRO A 160 17.14 -7.67 -24.41
C PRO A 160 18.30 -7.32 -23.48
N HIS A 161 18.30 -6.08 -22.99
CA HIS A 161 19.27 -5.63 -22.01
C HIS A 161 19.22 -6.49 -20.74
N ARG A 162 20.36 -6.62 -20.04
CA ARG A 162 20.55 -7.65 -19.00
C ARG A 162 19.52 -7.54 -17.87
N ASP A 163 19.18 -6.33 -17.48
CA ASP A 163 18.16 -5.97 -16.48
C ASP A 163 16.74 -6.44 -16.84
N VAL A 164 16.34 -6.29 -18.10
CA VAL A 164 15.06 -6.75 -18.64
C VAL A 164 15.06 -8.28 -18.76
N ALA A 165 16.20 -8.86 -19.16
CA ALA A 165 16.36 -10.31 -19.29
C ALA A 165 16.36 -11.04 -17.93
N SER A 166 16.95 -10.44 -16.88
CA SER A 166 17.03 -11.00 -15.52
C SER A 166 15.80 -10.73 -14.66
N GLY A 167 14.88 -9.87 -15.11
CA GLY A 167 13.70 -9.48 -14.33
C GLY A 167 14.00 -8.55 -13.15
N SER A 168 15.22 -8.02 -13.06
CA SER A 168 15.65 -7.06 -12.03
C SER A 168 15.36 -5.62 -12.45
N PHE A 169 14.16 -5.39 -13.00
CA PHE A 169 13.74 -4.11 -13.54
C PHE A 169 13.17 -3.20 -12.46
N VAL A 170 13.65 -1.95 -12.38
CA VAL A 170 13.09 -0.90 -11.52
C VAL A 170 12.44 0.15 -12.41
N GLU A 171 11.11 0.21 -12.41
CA GLU A 171 10.32 1.10 -13.30
C GLU A 171 10.68 2.59 -13.15
N ALA A 172 11.15 2.99 -11.96
CA ALA A 172 11.59 4.34 -11.67
C ALA A 172 12.87 4.78 -12.42
N GLU A 173 13.66 3.84 -12.96
CA GLU A 173 14.92 4.16 -13.66
C GLU A 173 14.72 4.51 -15.15
N PHE A 174 13.55 4.20 -15.74
CA PHE A 174 13.34 4.32 -17.19
C PHE A 174 12.59 5.58 -17.62
N ALA A 175 12.11 6.38 -16.67
CA ALA A 175 11.52 7.68 -16.94
C ALA A 175 12.59 8.77 -16.81
N ALA A 176 12.92 9.42 -17.94
CA ALA A 176 13.81 10.57 -17.94
C ALA A 176 13.20 11.69 -17.07
N ASN A 177 13.84 11.99 -15.95
CA ASN A 177 13.47 13.14 -15.13
C ASN A 177 14.14 14.39 -15.71
N LEU A 178 13.36 15.20 -16.43
CA LEU A 178 13.85 16.41 -17.09
C LEU A 178 14.47 17.41 -16.11
N TRP A 179 14.02 17.44 -14.84
CA TRP A 179 14.63 18.28 -13.82
C TRP A 179 16.03 17.78 -13.42
N GLN A 180 16.23 16.47 -13.30
CA GLN A 180 17.56 15.90 -13.01
C GLN A 180 18.53 16.15 -14.16
N VAL A 181 18.09 15.93 -15.41
CA VAL A 181 18.90 16.23 -16.61
C VAL A 181 19.29 17.71 -16.64
N PHE A 182 18.37 18.61 -16.29
CA PHE A 182 18.65 20.04 -16.20
C PHE A 182 19.70 20.38 -15.12
N GLN A 183 19.71 19.66 -13.99
CA GLN A 183 20.71 19.80 -12.94
C GLN A 183 22.04 19.08 -13.22
N GLY A 184 22.14 18.35 -14.35
CA GLY A 184 23.31 17.52 -14.67
C GLY A 184 23.39 16.23 -13.86
N GLU A 185 22.28 15.80 -13.25
CA GLU A 185 22.16 14.58 -12.46
C GLU A 185 21.43 13.50 -13.28
N GLY A 186 21.88 12.24 -13.20
CA GLY A 186 21.21 11.13 -13.88
C GLY A 186 22.17 10.10 -14.47
N SER A 187 21.60 9.09 -15.12
CA SER A 187 22.38 8.10 -15.87
C SER A 187 23.11 8.76 -17.05
N PRO A 188 24.33 8.32 -17.41
CA PRO A 188 25.05 8.80 -18.60
C PRO A 188 24.19 8.76 -19.87
N GLU A 189 23.29 7.75 -19.95
CA GLU A 189 22.38 7.54 -21.07
C GLU A 189 21.40 8.69 -21.32
N TYR A 190 21.14 9.52 -20.31
CA TYR A 190 20.29 10.72 -20.39
C TYR A 190 21.08 12.04 -20.34
N LEU A 191 22.32 12.00 -19.85
CA LEU A 191 23.18 13.18 -19.73
C LEU A 191 24.02 13.46 -20.97
N ASP A 192 24.47 12.41 -21.68
CA ASP A 192 25.19 12.56 -22.94
C ASP A 192 24.20 12.60 -24.11
N PRO A 193 24.07 13.74 -24.83
CA PRO A 193 23.19 13.85 -25.99
C PRO A 193 23.54 12.83 -27.09
N ALA A 194 24.83 12.55 -27.31
CA ALA A 194 25.25 11.61 -28.35
C ALA A 194 24.79 10.19 -28.01
N GLU A 195 24.94 9.78 -26.75
CA GLU A 195 24.47 8.47 -26.28
C GLU A 195 22.94 8.38 -26.32
N PHE A 196 22.24 9.41 -25.83
CA PHE A 196 20.77 9.47 -25.85
C PHE A 196 20.19 9.34 -27.25
N PHE A 197 20.71 10.12 -28.23
CA PHE A 197 20.22 10.06 -29.60
C PHE A 197 20.67 8.81 -30.36
N SER A 198 21.82 8.20 -30.00
CA SER A 198 22.24 6.92 -30.58
C SER A 198 21.29 5.78 -30.23
N ARG A 199 20.64 5.87 -29.06
CA ARG A 199 19.67 4.88 -28.56
C ARG A 199 18.23 5.23 -28.87
N THR A 200 17.98 6.42 -29.42
CA THR A 200 16.64 6.92 -29.75
C THR A 200 16.37 6.79 -31.24
N TYR A 201 15.35 6.00 -31.61
CA TYR A 201 14.87 5.98 -32.98
C TYR A 201 14.03 7.23 -33.27
N LEU A 202 14.55 8.12 -34.11
CA LEU A 202 13.85 9.33 -34.53
C LEU A 202 12.70 8.99 -35.49
N THR A 203 11.51 8.82 -34.93
CA THR A 203 10.29 8.73 -35.73
C THR A 203 9.99 10.06 -36.43
N GLU A 204 9.14 10.03 -37.45
CA GLU A 204 8.70 11.24 -38.14
C GLU A 204 8.07 12.25 -37.17
N GLY A 205 7.18 11.78 -36.28
CA GLY A 205 6.55 12.62 -35.25
C GLY A 205 7.55 13.21 -34.26
N LEU A 206 8.52 12.41 -33.79
CA LEU A 206 9.57 12.89 -32.88
C LEU A 206 10.48 13.91 -33.57
N SER A 207 10.79 13.70 -34.85
CA SER A 207 11.58 14.63 -35.66
C SER A 207 10.87 15.97 -35.86
N GLN A 208 9.55 15.93 -36.12
CA GLN A 208 8.72 17.13 -36.23
C GLN A 208 8.64 17.87 -34.89
N LEU A 209 8.45 17.16 -33.78
CA LEU A 209 8.42 17.72 -32.43
C LEU A 209 9.74 18.41 -32.09
N LEU A 210 10.87 17.73 -32.32
CA LEU A 210 12.20 18.28 -32.08
C LEU A 210 12.45 19.56 -32.89
N ARG A 211 12.04 19.56 -34.17
CA ARG A 211 12.12 20.76 -35.02
C ARG A 211 11.32 21.92 -34.45
N GLN A 212 10.09 21.69 -34.01
CA GLN A 212 9.24 22.73 -33.41
C GLN A 212 9.84 23.28 -32.11
N ALA A 213 10.40 22.40 -31.27
CA ALA A 213 11.08 22.80 -30.04
C ALA A 213 12.31 23.68 -30.32
N LEU A 214 13.16 23.31 -31.28
CA LEU A 214 14.36 24.06 -31.65
C LEU A 214 14.04 25.43 -32.26
N LEU A 215 13.03 25.52 -33.13
CA LEU A 215 12.58 26.80 -33.68
C LEU A 215 12.12 27.75 -32.57
N ARG A 216 11.46 27.20 -31.54
CA ARG A 216 10.94 27.97 -30.41
C ARG A 216 12.04 28.42 -29.47
N LEU A 217 12.97 27.54 -29.12
CA LEU A 217 14.15 27.89 -28.33
C LEU A 217 15.03 28.92 -29.06
N GLY A 218 15.08 28.87 -30.39
CA GLY A 218 15.80 29.82 -31.23
C GLY A 218 15.09 31.15 -31.50
N GLY A 219 13.88 31.36 -30.95
CA GLY A 219 13.11 32.60 -31.15
C GLY A 219 12.51 32.78 -32.55
N GLN A 220 12.50 31.74 -33.39
CA GLN A 220 12.06 31.78 -34.79
C GLN A 220 10.58 31.35 -34.96
N GLY A 221 9.81 31.26 -33.86
CA GLY A 221 8.43 30.77 -33.83
C GLY A 221 8.35 29.29 -33.43
N GLY A 222 7.22 28.63 -33.72
CA GLY A 222 6.98 27.23 -33.34
C GLY A 222 5.83 27.07 -32.34
N VAL A 223 5.16 25.92 -32.40
CA VAL A 223 3.92 25.65 -31.65
C VAL A 223 4.20 25.73 -30.12
N PRO A 224 3.48 26.59 -29.36
CA PRO A 224 3.75 26.82 -27.94
C PRO A 224 3.30 25.67 -27.03
N VAL A 225 2.30 24.91 -27.47
CA VAL A 225 1.70 23.81 -26.73
C VAL A 225 1.59 22.63 -27.67
N VAL A 226 2.28 21.54 -27.35
CA VAL A 226 2.24 20.29 -28.11
C VAL A 226 1.47 19.28 -27.28
N ASP A 227 0.42 18.72 -27.86
CA ASP A 227 -0.28 17.59 -27.26
C ASP A 227 0.52 16.32 -27.55
N LEU A 228 1.13 15.74 -26.52
CA LEU A 228 1.87 14.49 -26.62
C LEU A 228 0.87 13.34 -26.70
N GLN A 229 0.43 13.01 -27.90
CA GLN A 229 -0.34 11.79 -28.13
C GLN A 229 0.59 10.58 -28.04
N THR A 230 0.83 10.11 -26.82
CA THR A 230 1.52 8.83 -26.61
C THR A 230 0.55 7.71 -26.94
N THR A 231 0.77 6.97 -28.02
CA THR A 231 0.02 5.74 -28.34
C THR A 231 0.41 4.55 -27.45
N PHE A 232 1.05 4.80 -26.30
CA PHE A 232 1.35 3.78 -25.31
C PHE A 232 0.11 3.48 -24.45
N ARG A 233 -0.68 2.52 -24.94
CA ARG A 233 -1.57 1.60 -24.20
C ARG A 233 -2.51 2.20 -23.14
N GLY A 234 -3.77 2.38 -23.53
CA GLY A 234 -4.91 1.98 -22.68
C GLY A 234 -5.55 3.04 -21.78
N ARG A 235 -6.03 4.16 -22.33
CA ARG A 235 -7.25 4.83 -21.84
C ARG A 235 -7.86 5.66 -22.96
N GLN A 236 -8.91 5.15 -23.59
CA GLN A 236 -9.74 5.92 -24.50
C GLN A 236 -10.97 6.36 -23.72
N ASP A 237 -10.88 7.53 -23.11
CA ASP A 237 -12.05 8.35 -22.78
C ASP A 237 -11.73 9.79 -23.16
N PRO A 238 -12.23 10.29 -24.30
CA PRO A 238 -12.19 11.71 -24.60
C PRO A 238 -13.33 12.37 -23.80
N LEU A 239 -13.02 12.96 -22.65
CA LEU A 239 -13.94 13.94 -22.05
C LEU A 239 -13.89 15.23 -22.90
N PRO A 240 -15.03 15.81 -23.28
CA PRO A 240 -15.06 17.01 -24.10
C PRO A 240 -14.51 18.21 -23.33
N ALA A 241 -13.51 18.86 -23.92
CA ALA A 241 -12.95 20.11 -23.45
C ALA A 241 -14.00 21.23 -23.49
N ARG A 242 -14.47 21.68 -22.31
CA ARG A 242 -14.99 23.03 -22.10
C ARG A 242 -14.62 23.51 -20.70
N ALA A 243 -13.51 24.23 -20.62
CA ALA A 243 -13.29 25.26 -19.61
C ALA A 243 -12.29 26.28 -20.17
N VAL A 244 -12.82 27.31 -20.81
CA VAL A 244 -12.10 28.54 -21.12
C VAL A 244 -11.85 29.25 -19.79
N SER A 245 -10.60 29.61 -19.50
CA SER A 245 -10.29 30.66 -18.52
C SER A 245 -9.25 31.62 -19.11
N PRO A 246 -9.54 32.94 -19.14
CA PRO A 246 -8.70 33.93 -19.80
C PRO A 246 -7.70 34.51 -18.80
N LEU A 247 -6.50 33.94 -18.68
CA LEU A 247 -5.48 34.50 -17.78
C LEU A 247 -4.05 34.57 -18.34
N LEU A 248 -3.86 34.44 -19.66
CA LEU A 248 -2.55 34.69 -20.28
C LEU A 248 -2.65 35.60 -21.52
N ARG A 249 -3.31 36.75 -21.35
CA ARG A 249 -2.93 37.98 -22.06
C ARG A 249 -2.10 38.83 -21.11
N ARG A 250 -0.80 38.59 -21.11
CA ARG A 250 0.29 39.51 -20.76
C ARG A 250 1.51 38.65 -20.49
N LEU A 251 2.34 38.50 -21.50
CA LEU A 251 3.74 38.91 -21.48
C LEU A 251 4.23 38.78 -22.93
N ALA A 252 4.73 39.92 -23.41
CA ALA A 252 5.37 40.08 -24.70
C ALA A 252 6.69 39.30 -24.75
#